data_AF-A0A318DBQ9-F1
#
_entry.id   AF-A0A318DBQ9-F1
#
_cell.length_a   1.000
_cell.length_b   1.000
_cell.length_c   1.000
_cell.angle_alpha   90.00
_cell.angle_beta   90.00
_cell.angle_gamma   90.00
#
_symmetry.space_group_name_H-M   'P 1'
#
loop_
_entity.id
_entity.type
_entity.pdbx_description
1 polymer ?
#
loop_
_entity_poly.entity_id
_entity_poly.type
_entity_poly.pdbx_seq_one_letter_code
_entity_poly.pdbx_strand_id
1 'polypeptide(L)'
;MNTETLVWYVAKREDLPEIAFGIGDFRERTYPTRSESLTPATDVKVAFATDSTGSLDYQPPSVFVLDGQSAPETLSWLRVYARGAFPLSQFARVVTGADWALLSADEPDGRAARTDKWSSVILGEILAQADFEGELDTLPVSRANACFSSAIARTVFLHDSYSVTRTCTERLRDASKDPRFGKRVIPVDMLVPIWAALSANVGDASDIRELTELFLHAADIANDSRPNNHRHRELFNFHSQIFSDSVEERVVAFQRISSEIGSSISLSPSPASHSAAMLALAAFLVGRGTSHAFLLRKFATVAPLAFAWFGLAAALRGPRGWDPAWARVTKGIERQVRSAFHWSDPPAADICWTEYKWLSDRFSGHQALSEIARLAPRSLTIEVVPGATCQFRTSESASRHDQEVRASQATPGLDQEVRAAFESLIALSNKAKRLLDRTEPQTGEQRGLPLEDVNPSPGKSKSKRSSKKSSH
;
A
#
# COMPACT_ATOMS: atom_id res chain seq x y z
N MET A 1 6.15 13.95 23.24
CA MET A 1 4.78 14.15 22.69
C MET A 1 4.17 15.33 23.44
N ASN A 2 3.31 16.15 22.81
CA ASN A 2 2.72 17.29 23.52
C ASN A 2 1.87 16.78 24.68
N THR A 3 2.28 17.16 25.89
CA THR A 3 1.61 16.93 27.16
C THR A 3 0.27 17.67 27.18
N GLU A 4 -0.73 17.12 26.50
CA GLU A 4 -2.10 17.41 26.88
C GLU A 4 -2.25 16.97 28.33
N THR A 5 -2.67 17.89 29.19
CA THR A 5 -3.04 17.53 30.55
C THR A 5 -4.31 16.68 30.46
N LEU A 6 -4.14 15.37 30.54
CA LEU A 6 -5.23 14.41 30.60
C LEU A 6 -5.70 14.30 32.05
N VAL A 7 -7.00 14.48 32.28
CA VAL A 7 -7.65 14.23 33.57
C VAL A 7 -8.23 12.83 33.56
N TRP A 8 -7.82 12.02 34.53
CA TRP A 8 -8.18 10.60 34.60
C TRP A 8 -9.35 10.36 35.55
N TYR A 9 -10.23 9.44 35.19
CA TYR A 9 -11.33 8.94 35.99
C TYR A 9 -11.34 7.41 35.94
N VAL A 10 -11.98 6.79 36.93
CA VAL A 10 -12.23 5.35 36.96
C VAL A 10 -13.72 5.15 36.72
N ALA A 11 -14.07 4.36 35.71
CA ALA A 11 -15.43 4.07 35.29
C ALA A 11 -15.68 2.57 35.37
N LYS A 12 -16.89 2.18 35.79
CA LYS A 12 -17.32 0.79 35.63
C LYS A 12 -17.77 0.58 34.19
N ARG A 13 -17.83 -0.69 33.76
CA ARG A 13 -18.27 -1.02 32.40
C ARG A 13 -19.69 -0.52 32.11
N GLU A 14 -20.54 -0.43 33.13
CA GLU A 14 -21.92 0.04 33.03
C GLU A 14 -22.01 1.54 32.72
N ASP A 15 -20.98 2.31 33.08
CA ASP A 15 -20.92 3.77 32.85
C ASP A 15 -20.36 4.11 31.46
N LEU A 16 -19.69 3.16 30.79
CA LEU A 16 -19.01 3.41 29.51
C LEU A 16 -19.92 3.90 28.38
N PRO A 17 -21.17 3.42 28.22
CA PRO A 17 -22.06 3.96 27.20
C PRO A 17 -22.36 5.44 27.43
N GLU A 18 -22.66 5.81 28.68
CA GLU A 18 -22.90 7.20 29.10
C GLU A 18 -21.70 8.09 28.73
N ILE A 19 -20.50 7.64 29.11
CA ILE A 19 -19.24 8.33 28.86
C ILE A 19 -18.92 8.42 27.37
N ALA A 20 -19.10 7.34 26.61
CA ALA A 20 -18.80 7.30 25.18
C ALA A 20 -19.65 8.29 24.38
N PHE A 21 -20.93 8.42 24.72
CA PHE A 21 -21.81 9.40 24.10
C PHE A 21 -21.62 10.83 24.64
N GLY A 22 -20.88 11.02 25.74
CA GLY A 22 -20.76 12.30 26.42
C GLY A 22 -22.10 12.81 26.95
N ILE A 23 -23.03 11.91 27.28
CA ILE A 23 -24.38 12.25 27.76
C ILE A 23 -24.41 11.98 29.26
N GLY A 24 -24.64 12.98 30.12
CA GLY A 24 -24.85 12.76 31.55
C GLY A 24 -23.69 13.20 32.44
N ASP A 25 -23.92 13.11 33.76
CA ASP A 25 -23.13 13.83 34.77
C ASP A 25 -21.99 12.96 35.36
N PHE A 26 -21.45 12.00 34.59
CA PHE A 26 -20.43 11.07 35.08
C PHE A 26 -19.25 11.79 35.78
N ARG A 27 -18.78 12.90 35.20
CA ARG A 27 -17.68 13.71 35.74
C ARG A 27 -18.05 14.49 36.99
N GLU A 28 -19.32 14.81 37.18
CA GLU A 28 -19.80 15.49 38.40
C GLU A 28 -19.97 14.49 39.55
N ARG A 29 -20.29 13.24 39.23
CA ARG A 29 -20.50 12.15 40.18
C ARG A 29 -19.21 11.44 40.60
N THR A 30 -18.11 11.68 39.89
CA THR A 30 -16.85 10.94 40.06
C THR A 30 -15.68 11.88 40.29
N TYR A 31 -14.74 11.46 41.14
CA TYR A 31 -13.54 12.24 41.41
C TYR A 31 -12.40 11.88 40.45
N PRO A 32 -11.59 12.87 40.01
CA PRO A 32 -10.43 12.61 39.20
C PRO A 32 -9.40 11.79 39.99
N THR A 33 -8.77 10.84 39.31
CA THR A 33 -7.71 9.96 39.82
C THR A 33 -6.34 10.44 39.35
N ARG A 34 -5.28 10.18 40.13
CA ARG A 34 -3.90 10.47 39.71
C ARG A 34 -3.43 9.44 38.68
N SER A 35 -2.76 9.93 37.62
CA SER A 35 -2.20 9.11 36.53
C SER A 35 -1.31 7.94 37.03
N GLU A 36 -0.60 8.14 38.15
CA GLU A 36 0.35 7.16 38.69
C GLU A 36 -0.29 5.93 39.36
N SER A 37 -1.57 5.97 39.73
CA SER A 37 -2.26 4.84 40.37
C SER A 37 -2.91 3.92 39.33
N LEU A 38 -2.15 3.50 38.33
CA LEU A 38 -2.58 2.50 37.35
C LEU A 38 -2.65 1.09 37.96
N THR A 39 -3.22 0.94 39.16
CA THR A 39 -3.44 -0.37 39.79
C THR A 39 -4.38 -1.22 38.93
N PRO A 40 -4.20 -2.56 38.93
CA PRO A 40 -5.11 -3.49 38.27
C PRO A 40 -6.41 -3.50 39.05
N ALA A 41 -7.38 -2.74 38.56
CA ALA A 41 -8.76 -2.82 39.02
C ALA A 41 -9.58 -3.47 37.90
N THR A 42 -10.70 -4.09 38.27
CA THR A 42 -11.74 -4.57 37.36
C THR A 42 -12.31 -3.47 36.45
N ASP A 43 -12.01 -2.22 36.76
CA ASP A 43 -12.63 -1.02 36.21
C ASP A 43 -11.81 -0.41 35.06
N VAL A 44 -12.48 0.35 34.19
CA VAL A 44 -11.89 1.01 33.03
C VAL A 44 -11.45 2.41 33.40
N LYS A 45 -10.24 2.82 32.96
CA LYS A 45 -9.77 4.18 33.16
C LYS A 45 -10.11 5.03 31.94
N VAL A 46 -10.62 6.23 32.17
CA VAL A 46 -11.01 7.16 31.12
C VAL A 46 -10.27 8.47 31.29
N ALA A 47 -9.70 8.99 30.22
CA ALA A 47 -9.05 10.29 30.17
C ALA A 47 -9.85 11.29 29.34
N PHE A 48 -9.85 12.54 29.81
CA PHE A 48 -10.37 13.70 29.09
C PHE A 48 -9.28 14.77 29.00
N ALA A 49 -9.19 15.46 27.86
CA ALA A 49 -8.31 16.62 27.72
C ALA A 49 -8.79 17.79 28.60
N THR A 50 -7.87 18.48 29.28
CA THR A 50 -8.19 19.71 30.04
C THR A 50 -8.60 20.89 29.16
N ASP A 51 -8.05 20.94 27.93
CA ASP A 51 -8.04 22.14 27.10
C ASP A 51 -9.26 22.26 26.17
N SER A 52 -10.20 21.32 26.25
CA SER A 52 -11.51 21.46 25.60
C SER A 52 -12.28 22.62 26.25
N THR A 53 -12.25 23.78 25.60
CA THR A 53 -12.82 25.07 26.01
C THR A 53 -14.36 25.15 25.97
N GLY A 54 -15.07 24.01 26.02
CA GLY A 54 -16.53 23.94 26.08
C GLY A 54 -17.06 23.79 27.50
N SER A 55 -18.36 24.07 27.72
CA SER A 55 -19.01 23.73 28.99
C SER A 55 -18.79 22.25 29.32
N LEU A 56 -18.75 21.92 30.61
CA LEU A 56 -18.57 20.55 31.10
C LEU A 56 -19.62 19.58 30.53
N ASP A 57 -20.70 20.10 29.95
CA ASP A 57 -21.89 19.38 29.51
C ASP A 57 -21.69 18.53 28.25
N TYR A 58 -20.61 18.75 27.46
CA TYR A 58 -20.34 17.91 26.28
C TYR A 58 -18.85 17.87 25.91
N GLN A 59 -18.09 17.01 26.60
CA GLN A 59 -16.69 16.71 26.25
C GLN A 59 -16.53 15.21 25.99
N PRO A 60 -16.19 14.80 24.75
CA PRO A 60 -15.96 13.40 24.46
C PRO A 60 -14.71 12.90 25.20
N PRO A 61 -14.67 11.60 25.57
CA PRO A 61 -13.46 11.01 26.12
C PRO A 61 -12.33 11.05 25.09
N SER A 62 -11.09 11.17 25.56
CA SER A 62 -9.90 11.14 24.71
C SER A 62 -9.33 9.73 24.62
N VAL A 63 -9.28 9.02 25.77
CA VAL A 63 -8.69 7.68 25.87
C VAL A 63 -9.46 6.81 26.86
N PHE A 64 -9.67 5.55 26.49
CA PHE A 64 -10.03 4.44 27.37
C PHE A 64 -8.80 3.54 27.56
N VAL A 65 -8.46 3.24 28.81
CA VAL A 65 -7.43 2.26 29.17
C VAL A 65 -8.12 1.07 29.84
N LEU A 66 -8.14 -0.05 29.13
CA LEU A 66 -8.70 -1.31 29.61
C LEU A 66 -7.64 -2.11 30.35
N ASP A 67 -8.01 -2.72 31.48
CA ASP A 67 -7.15 -3.71 32.11
C ASP A 67 -7.11 -5.00 31.27
N GLY A 68 -5.93 -5.61 31.13
CA GLY A 68 -5.75 -6.76 30.26
C GLY A 68 -6.56 -7.99 30.67
N GLN A 69 -6.84 -8.16 31.97
CA GLN A 69 -7.60 -9.29 32.47
C GLN A 69 -9.11 -9.07 32.36
N SER A 70 -9.58 -7.85 32.62
CA SER A 70 -11.02 -7.51 32.54
C SER A 70 -11.49 -7.10 31.14
N ALA A 71 -10.59 -6.72 30.22
CA ALA A 71 -10.94 -6.27 28.87
C ALA A 71 -11.88 -7.23 28.12
N PRO A 72 -11.64 -8.56 28.08
CA PRO A 72 -12.55 -9.47 27.37
C PRO A 72 -13.97 -9.48 27.93
N GLU A 73 -14.13 -9.35 29.25
CA GLU A 73 -15.44 -9.31 29.89
C GLU A 73 -16.15 -7.99 29.59
N THR A 74 -15.46 -6.86 29.71
CA THR A 74 -15.98 -5.52 29.38
C THR A 74 -16.41 -5.43 27.93
N LEU A 75 -15.58 -5.88 26.98
CA LEU A 75 -15.91 -5.87 25.55
C LEU A 75 -17.09 -6.79 25.21
N SER A 76 -17.16 -7.97 25.86
CA SER A 76 -18.31 -8.87 25.71
C SER A 76 -19.60 -8.23 26.23
N TRP A 77 -19.54 -7.58 27.39
CA TRP A 77 -20.68 -6.89 27.99
C TRP A 77 -21.17 -5.74 27.10
N LEU A 78 -20.26 -4.89 26.61
CA LEU A 78 -20.59 -3.79 25.71
C LEU A 78 -21.25 -4.28 24.42
N ARG A 79 -20.68 -5.31 23.80
CA ARG A 79 -21.24 -5.87 22.57
C ARG A 79 -22.64 -6.46 22.76
N VAL A 80 -22.95 -7.02 23.92
CA VAL A 80 -24.25 -7.67 24.20
C VAL A 80 -25.28 -6.66 24.68
N TYR A 81 -24.94 -5.86 25.69
CA TYR A 81 -25.89 -5.03 26.44
C TYR A 81 -25.87 -3.55 26.02
N ALA A 82 -24.80 -3.08 25.38
CA ALA A 82 -24.63 -1.68 24.97
C ALA A 82 -24.14 -1.56 23.52
N ARG A 83 -24.84 -2.22 22.59
CA ARG A 83 -24.48 -2.28 21.16
C ARG A 83 -24.21 -0.92 20.51
N GLY A 84 -24.88 0.14 20.97
CA GLY A 84 -24.67 1.49 20.44
C GLY A 84 -23.31 2.09 20.82
N ALA A 85 -22.68 1.63 21.90
CA ALA A 85 -21.38 2.10 22.37
C ALA A 85 -20.22 1.18 21.95
N PHE A 86 -20.50 0.07 21.25
CA PHE A 86 -19.49 -0.87 20.77
C PHE A 86 -19.25 -0.70 19.27
N PRO A 87 -17.99 -0.65 18.79
CA PRO A 87 -16.74 -0.61 19.57
C PRO A 87 -16.49 0.77 20.20
N LEU A 88 -15.79 0.80 21.34
CA LEU A 88 -15.43 2.03 22.04
C LEU A 88 -14.48 2.90 21.21
N SER A 89 -13.69 2.29 20.32
CA SER A 89 -12.77 3.00 19.43
C SER A 89 -13.44 3.99 18.47
N GLN A 90 -14.76 3.92 18.31
CA GLN A 90 -15.52 4.90 17.52
C GLN A 90 -15.69 6.25 18.24
N PHE A 91 -15.52 6.25 19.57
CA PHE A 91 -15.74 7.43 20.40
C PHE A 91 -14.43 8.04 20.88
N ALA A 92 -13.47 7.20 21.26
CA ALA A 92 -12.16 7.61 21.75
C ALA A 92 -11.12 6.53 21.51
N ARG A 93 -9.83 6.81 21.75
CA ARG A 93 -8.80 5.78 21.61
C ARG A 93 -8.92 4.74 22.70
N VAL A 94 -8.71 3.47 22.38
CA VAL A 94 -8.81 2.36 23.33
C VAL A 94 -7.50 1.60 23.34
N VAL A 95 -6.85 1.54 24.49
CA VAL A 95 -5.59 0.81 24.69
C VAL A 95 -5.67 -0.09 25.92
N THR A 96 -4.77 -1.06 26.02
CA THR A 96 -4.59 -1.81 27.27
C THR A 96 -3.72 -1.03 28.25
N GLY A 97 -3.75 -1.38 29.54
CA GLY A 97 -2.81 -0.83 30.52
C GLY A 97 -1.34 -1.06 30.16
N ALA A 98 -1.02 -2.22 29.57
CA ALA A 98 0.33 -2.54 29.09
C ALA A 98 0.74 -1.66 27.89
N ASP A 99 -0.19 -1.45 26.95
CA ASP A 99 0.02 -0.55 25.82
C ASP A 99 0.22 0.89 26.29
N TRP A 100 -0.62 1.36 27.21
CA TRP A 100 -0.49 2.68 27.79
C TRP A 100 0.90 2.87 28.40
N ALA A 101 1.34 1.96 29.28
CA ALA A 101 2.66 2.04 29.89
C ALA A 101 3.82 2.04 28.87
N LEU A 102 3.67 1.32 27.76
CA LEU A 102 4.67 1.26 26.69
C LEU A 102 4.70 2.55 25.83
N LEU A 103 3.54 3.15 25.57
CA LEU A 103 3.35 4.21 24.57
C LEU A 103 3.24 5.61 25.17
N SER A 104 2.96 5.71 26.47
CA SER A 104 2.92 6.97 27.21
C SER A 104 4.27 7.35 27.80
N ALA A 105 5.30 6.53 27.61
CA ALA A 105 6.65 6.85 28.06
C ALA A 105 7.19 8.04 27.26
N ASP A 106 7.60 9.10 27.95
CA ASP A 106 8.13 10.30 27.33
C ASP A 106 9.58 10.09 26.89
N GLU A 107 9.76 10.19 25.57
CA GLU A 107 10.86 10.81 24.81
C GLU A 107 11.13 9.94 23.57
N PRO A 108 10.80 10.39 22.35
CA PRO A 108 11.44 9.82 21.18
C PRO A 108 12.95 10.07 21.31
N ASP A 109 13.79 9.08 20.98
CA ASP A 109 15.27 9.07 21.11
C ASP A 109 15.99 10.17 20.29
N GLY A 110 15.25 11.17 19.78
CA GLY A 110 15.77 12.34 19.08
C GLY A 110 16.29 12.02 17.68
N ARG A 111 16.08 10.80 17.16
CA ARG A 111 16.45 10.50 15.77
C ARG A 111 15.37 11.03 14.85
N ALA A 112 15.70 12.07 14.10
CA ALA A 112 14.86 12.55 13.03
C ALA A 112 14.70 11.45 11.96
N ALA A 113 13.62 10.66 12.07
CA ALA A 113 13.29 9.63 11.10
C ALA A 113 13.11 10.29 9.73
N ARG A 114 13.92 9.86 8.75
CA ARG A 114 13.85 10.33 7.36
C ARG A 114 12.55 9.82 6.70
N THR A 115 11.46 10.55 6.88
CA THR A 115 10.12 10.20 6.39
C THR A 115 10.08 10.05 4.87
N ASP A 116 10.96 10.75 4.16
CA ASP A 116 11.14 10.69 2.71
C ASP A 116 11.64 9.30 2.25
N LYS A 117 12.51 8.66 3.04
CA LYS A 117 13.01 7.29 2.79
C LYS A 117 11.91 6.24 2.96
N TRP A 118 11.18 6.32 4.08
CA TRP A 118 10.03 5.45 4.33
C TRP A 118 8.95 5.60 3.26
N SER A 119 8.69 6.84 2.81
CA SER A 119 7.71 7.12 1.76
C SER A 119 8.04 6.46 0.42
N SER A 120 9.34 6.34 0.09
CA SER A 120 9.78 5.63 -1.12
C SER A 120 9.53 4.12 -1.04
N VAL A 121 9.74 3.50 0.13
CA VAL A 121 9.43 2.08 0.33
C VAL A 121 7.92 1.84 0.35
N ILE A 122 7.13 2.74 0.96
CA ILE A 122 5.67 2.68 0.90
C ILE A 122 5.19 2.75 -0.55
N LEU A 123 5.74 3.65 -1.37
CA LEU A 123 5.41 3.72 -2.80
C LEU A 123 5.76 2.42 -3.52
N GLY A 124 6.93 1.84 -3.24
CA GLY A 124 7.30 0.50 -3.71
C GLY A 124 6.28 -0.58 -3.33
N GLU A 125 5.80 -0.57 -2.08
CA GLU A 125 4.76 -1.51 -1.62
C GLU A 125 3.42 -1.27 -2.33
N ILE A 126 3.02 0.00 -2.57
CA ILE A 126 1.81 0.32 -3.33
C ILE A 126 1.89 -0.25 -4.75
N LEU A 127 3.05 -0.12 -5.41
CA LEU A 127 3.26 -0.63 -6.78
C LEU A 127 3.28 -2.15 -6.85
N ALA A 128 3.65 -2.83 -5.76
CA ALA A 128 3.60 -4.29 -5.69
C ALA A 128 2.17 -4.84 -5.60
N GLN A 129 1.21 -4.03 -5.15
CA GLN A 129 -0.19 -4.40 -5.13
C GLN A 129 -0.70 -4.30 -6.58
N ALA A 130 -0.78 -5.44 -7.27
CA ALA A 130 -0.94 -5.63 -8.71
C ALA A 130 -2.14 -4.94 -9.41
N ASP A 131 -2.94 -4.16 -8.68
CA ASP A 131 -4.11 -3.43 -9.16
C ASP A 131 -3.75 -2.02 -9.70
N PHE A 132 -2.50 -1.77 -10.09
CA PHE A 132 -2.06 -0.47 -10.60
C PHE A 132 -1.40 -0.58 -11.99
N GLU A 133 -2.25 -0.53 -13.02
CA GLU A 133 -1.81 -0.43 -14.42
C GLU A 133 -1.59 1.03 -14.87
N GLY A 134 -2.02 2.00 -14.05
CA GLY A 134 -1.95 3.43 -14.34
C GLY A 134 -0.55 4.04 -14.29
N GLU A 135 -0.44 5.29 -14.70
CA GLU A 135 0.78 6.10 -14.52
C GLU A 135 0.90 6.60 -13.08
N LEU A 136 2.12 6.66 -12.54
CA LEU A 136 2.40 7.15 -11.18
C LEU A 136 1.70 8.47 -10.85
N ASP A 137 1.52 9.34 -11.83
CA ASP A 137 0.88 10.66 -11.70
C ASP A 137 -0.58 10.59 -11.24
N THR A 138 -1.25 9.46 -11.48
CA THR A 138 -2.66 9.23 -11.13
C THR A 138 -2.82 8.41 -9.84
N LEU A 139 -1.72 8.01 -9.18
CA LEU A 139 -1.76 7.13 -8.03
C LEU A 139 -2.37 7.85 -6.80
N PRO A 140 -3.50 7.40 -6.26
CA PRO A 140 -4.09 8.03 -5.09
C PRO A 140 -3.25 7.73 -3.84
N VAL A 141 -2.82 8.79 -3.16
CA VAL A 141 -1.99 8.73 -1.94
C VAL A 141 -2.67 7.91 -0.82
N SER A 142 -4.00 7.86 -0.80
CA SER A 142 -4.76 7.04 0.16
C SER A 142 -4.42 5.54 0.12
N ARG A 143 -3.86 5.01 -0.98
CA ARG A 143 -3.37 3.62 -1.04
C ARG A 143 -2.24 3.34 -0.03
N ALA A 144 -1.53 4.36 0.43
CA ALA A 144 -0.53 4.21 1.49
C ALA A 144 -1.12 3.64 2.79
N ASN A 145 -2.38 3.93 3.11
CA ASN A 145 -3.05 3.41 4.31
C ASN A 145 -3.21 1.88 4.27
N ALA A 146 -3.24 1.29 3.07
CA ALA A 146 -3.32 -0.15 2.87
C ALA A 146 -1.93 -0.83 2.80
N CYS A 147 -0.84 -0.12 3.12
CA CYS A 147 0.52 -0.67 3.14
C CYS A 147 0.98 -0.93 4.58
N PHE A 148 1.64 -2.06 4.81
CA PHE A 148 2.26 -2.37 6.10
C PHE A 148 3.37 -1.39 6.45
N SER A 149 4.18 -1.00 5.45
CA SER A 149 5.27 -0.05 5.63
C SER A 149 4.79 1.33 6.11
N SER A 150 3.53 1.71 5.83
CA SER A 150 2.95 2.97 6.31
C SER A 150 2.74 2.96 7.81
N ALA A 151 2.14 1.89 8.35
CA ALA A 151 1.95 1.73 9.79
C ALA A 151 3.29 1.66 10.54
N ILE A 152 4.29 0.96 9.99
CA ILE A 152 5.63 0.92 10.56
C ILE A 152 6.31 2.29 10.51
N ALA A 153 6.27 2.98 9.36
CA ALA A 153 6.86 4.31 9.21
C ALA A 153 6.28 5.32 10.22
N ARG A 154 4.95 5.30 10.40
CA ARG A 154 4.28 6.12 11.41
C ARG A 154 4.69 5.74 12.82
N THR A 155 4.83 4.45 13.10
CA THR A 155 5.27 3.97 14.41
C THR A 155 6.67 4.48 14.75
N VAL A 156 7.61 4.34 13.81
CA VAL A 156 8.99 4.83 13.94
C VAL A 156 9.00 6.36 14.10
N PHE A 157 8.21 7.09 13.31
CA PHE A 157 8.16 8.55 13.36
C PHE A 157 7.56 9.11 14.66
N LEU A 158 6.49 8.48 15.18
CA LEU A 158 5.76 9.00 16.34
C LEU A 158 6.36 8.57 17.68
N HIS A 159 6.84 7.33 17.75
CA HIS A 159 7.26 6.70 19.02
C HIS A 159 8.77 6.53 19.14
N ASP A 160 9.50 6.52 18.00
CA ASP A 160 10.98 6.30 17.92
C ASP A 160 11.50 5.22 18.89
N SER A 161 10.74 4.13 19.02
CA SER A 161 11.01 3.08 19.99
C SER A 161 11.03 1.71 19.33
N TYR A 162 12.10 0.95 19.58
CA TYR A 162 12.25 -0.40 19.04
C TYR A 162 11.17 -1.35 19.59
N SER A 163 10.84 -1.25 20.88
CA SER A 163 9.81 -2.11 21.49
C SER A 163 8.43 -1.83 20.91
N VAL A 164 8.10 -0.57 20.65
CA VAL A 164 6.84 -0.18 19.99
C VAL A 164 6.83 -0.63 18.53
N THR A 165 7.93 -0.44 17.80
CA THR A 165 8.05 -0.87 16.39
C THR A 165 7.93 -2.38 16.24
N ARG A 166 8.54 -3.15 17.16
CA ARG A 166 8.41 -4.60 17.23
C ARG A 166 6.97 -5.02 17.52
N THR A 167 6.32 -4.37 18.49
CA THR A 167 4.91 -4.61 18.82
C THR A 167 4.04 -4.37 17.59
N CYS A 168 4.21 -3.24 16.90
CA CYS A 168 3.49 -2.94 15.66
C CYS A 168 3.72 -4.04 14.59
N THR A 169 4.96 -4.49 14.41
CA THR A 169 5.30 -5.57 13.47
C THR A 169 4.59 -6.88 13.81
N GLU A 170 4.59 -7.29 15.08
CA GLU A 170 3.92 -8.52 15.54
C GLU A 170 2.40 -8.43 15.35
N ARG A 171 1.80 -7.28 15.65
CA ARG A 171 0.38 -7.03 15.41
C ARG A 171 0.01 -7.07 13.93
N LEU A 172 0.83 -6.48 13.06
CA LEU A 172 0.63 -6.57 11.62
C LEU A 172 0.72 -8.01 11.11
N ARG A 173 1.66 -8.82 11.64
CA ARG A 173 1.75 -10.25 11.32
C ARG A 173 0.47 -10.98 11.69
N ASP A 174 -0.04 -10.75 12.89
CA ASP A 174 -1.26 -11.39 13.39
C ASP A 174 -2.47 -11.01 12.51
N ALA A 175 -2.66 -9.72 12.24
CA ALA A 175 -3.75 -9.27 11.37
C ALA A 175 -3.60 -9.78 9.93
N SER A 176 -2.38 -9.87 9.40
CA SER A 176 -2.14 -10.37 8.04
C SER A 176 -2.49 -11.86 7.85
N LYS A 177 -2.48 -12.64 8.95
CA LYS A 177 -2.82 -14.07 8.95
C LYS A 177 -4.32 -14.31 9.11
N ASP A 178 -5.09 -13.28 9.45
CA ASP A 178 -6.54 -13.40 9.64
C ASP A 178 -7.24 -13.72 8.31
N PRO A 179 -7.90 -14.88 8.18
CA PRO A 179 -8.53 -15.32 6.93
C PRO A 179 -9.74 -14.44 6.52
N ARG A 180 -10.23 -13.58 7.41
CA ARG A 180 -11.33 -12.64 7.11
C ARG A 180 -10.87 -11.46 6.24
N PHE A 181 -9.57 -11.26 6.11
CA PHE A 181 -9.02 -10.25 5.21
C PHE A 181 -8.52 -10.89 3.90
N GLY A 182 -8.54 -10.10 2.83
CA GLY A 182 -7.89 -10.47 1.58
C GLY A 182 -6.39 -10.61 1.77
N LYS A 183 -5.80 -11.68 1.23
CA LYS A 183 -4.36 -11.90 1.29
C LYS A 183 -3.64 -10.82 0.47
N ARG A 184 -2.66 -10.17 1.08
CA ARG A 184 -1.76 -9.26 0.35
C ARG A 184 -0.70 -10.05 -0.39
N VAL A 185 -0.23 -9.47 -1.49
CA VAL A 185 0.78 -10.07 -2.36
C VAL A 185 2.14 -10.19 -1.64
N ILE A 186 2.49 -9.19 -0.83
CA ILE A 186 3.71 -9.22 -0.01
C ILE A 186 3.32 -9.42 1.47
N PRO A 187 3.79 -10.50 2.12
CA PRO A 187 3.59 -10.70 3.55
C PRO A 187 4.53 -9.80 4.38
N VAL A 188 4.14 -9.52 5.62
CA VAL A 188 4.92 -8.69 6.56
C VAL A 188 6.37 -9.17 6.68
N ASP A 189 6.58 -10.49 6.78
CA ASP A 189 7.92 -11.06 6.98
C ASP A 189 8.89 -10.78 5.84
N MET A 190 8.41 -10.59 4.61
CA MET A 190 9.25 -10.23 3.48
C MET A 190 9.66 -8.74 3.48
N LEU A 191 8.91 -7.88 4.17
CA LEU A 191 9.20 -6.45 4.28
C LEU A 191 10.14 -6.13 5.45
N VAL A 192 10.16 -6.96 6.50
CA VAL A 192 10.99 -6.76 7.69
C VAL A 192 12.47 -6.46 7.36
N PRO A 193 13.14 -7.18 6.44
CA PRO A 193 14.52 -6.86 6.10
C PRO A 193 14.70 -5.50 5.43
N ILE A 194 13.72 -5.07 4.61
CA ILE A 194 13.71 -3.74 3.97
C ILE A 194 13.55 -2.66 5.05
N TRP A 195 12.66 -2.88 6.01
CA TRP A 195 12.47 -1.98 7.15
C TRP A 195 13.72 -1.90 8.01
N ALA A 196 14.39 -3.03 8.30
CA ALA A 196 15.64 -3.05 9.05
C ALA A 196 16.74 -2.24 8.34
N ALA A 197 16.86 -2.39 7.02
CA ALA A 197 17.81 -1.61 6.22
C ALA A 197 17.50 -0.10 6.26
N LEU A 198 16.22 0.28 6.24
CA LEU A 198 15.82 1.68 6.41
C LEU A 198 16.11 2.22 7.82
N SER A 199 15.79 1.44 8.86
CA SER A 199 16.00 1.81 10.26
C SER A 199 17.47 1.98 10.64
N ALA A 200 18.39 1.39 9.86
CA ALA A 200 19.83 1.66 10.00
C ALA A 200 20.19 3.13 9.73
N ASN A 201 19.28 3.91 9.13
CA ASN A 201 19.40 5.35 8.88
C ASN A 201 20.73 5.74 8.21
N VAL A 202 21.19 4.90 7.27
CA VAL A 202 22.35 5.19 6.44
C VAL A 202 22.09 6.49 5.66
N GLY A 203 23.13 7.29 5.44
CA GLY A 203 23.07 8.50 4.62
C GLY A 203 22.58 8.24 3.18
N ASP A 204 22.38 9.31 2.42
CA ASP A 204 22.03 9.17 1.00
C ASP A 204 23.31 8.79 0.23
N ALA A 205 23.24 7.75 -0.59
CA ALA A 205 24.39 7.28 -1.37
C ALA A 205 24.86 8.37 -2.35
N SER A 206 26.15 8.70 -2.29
CA SER A 206 26.76 9.77 -3.08
C SER A 206 26.84 9.44 -4.57
N ASP A 207 27.16 8.17 -4.89
CA ASP A 207 27.23 7.66 -6.25
C ASP A 207 26.50 6.31 -6.44
N ILE A 208 26.50 5.82 -7.68
CA ILE A 208 25.81 4.59 -8.08
C ILE A 208 26.50 3.33 -7.54
N ARG A 209 27.83 3.36 -7.37
CA ARG A 209 28.60 2.20 -6.88
C ARG A 209 28.37 2.02 -5.39
N GLU A 210 28.45 3.09 -4.62
CA GLU A 210 28.11 3.12 -3.20
C GLU A 210 26.67 2.65 -2.97
N LEU A 211 25.71 3.15 -3.78
CA LEU A 211 24.32 2.68 -3.73
C LEU A 211 24.22 1.17 -3.95
N THR A 212 24.90 0.66 -4.96
CA THR A 212 24.90 -0.78 -5.31
C THR A 212 25.46 -1.61 -4.16
N GLU A 213 26.56 -1.18 -3.55
CA GLU A 213 27.19 -1.87 -2.43
C GLU A 213 26.30 -1.89 -1.18
N LEU A 214 25.76 -0.74 -0.78
CA LEU A 214 24.84 -0.62 0.35
C LEU A 214 23.57 -1.46 0.15
N PHE A 215 23.01 -1.41 -1.05
CA PHE A 215 21.82 -2.16 -1.41
C PHE A 215 22.07 -3.67 -1.36
N LEU A 216 23.17 -4.13 -1.99
CA LEU A 216 23.52 -5.55 -2.01
C LEU A 216 23.85 -6.05 -0.62
N HIS A 217 24.50 -5.24 0.22
CA HIS A 217 24.73 -5.59 1.61
C HIS A 217 23.42 -5.80 2.39
N ALA A 218 22.44 -4.91 2.21
CA ALA A 218 21.12 -5.07 2.80
C ALA A 218 20.40 -6.33 2.29
N ALA A 219 20.50 -6.62 0.99
CA ALA A 219 19.94 -7.81 0.39
C ALA A 219 20.64 -9.11 0.85
N ASP A 220 21.95 -9.07 1.09
CA ASP A 220 22.74 -10.20 1.59
C ASP A 220 22.34 -10.54 3.04
N ILE A 221 22.25 -9.53 3.91
CA ILE A 221 21.79 -9.69 5.31
C ILE A 221 20.36 -10.26 5.34
N ALA A 222 19.49 -9.76 4.46
CA ALA A 222 18.08 -10.18 4.41
C ALA A 222 17.89 -11.67 4.06
N ASN A 223 18.87 -12.30 3.40
CA ASN A 223 18.73 -13.64 2.83
C ASN A 223 19.62 -14.70 3.52
N ASP A 224 20.10 -14.43 4.75
CA ASP A 224 20.94 -15.32 5.56
C ASP A 224 22.00 -16.05 4.72
N SER A 225 23.01 -15.30 4.29
CA SER A 225 24.14 -15.67 3.43
C SER A 225 24.51 -17.16 3.42
N ARG A 226 23.77 -17.95 2.63
CA ARG A 226 24.23 -19.26 2.15
C ARG A 226 25.14 -19.04 0.93
N PRO A 227 26.10 -19.94 0.68
CA PRO A 227 27.12 -19.76 -0.38
C PRO A 227 26.57 -19.56 -1.80
N ASN A 228 25.29 -19.86 -2.07
CA ASN A 228 24.64 -19.61 -3.36
C ASN A 228 24.37 -18.12 -3.66
N ASN A 229 24.34 -17.22 -2.66
CA ASN A 229 24.07 -15.79 -2.88
C ASN A 229 25.24 -15.05 -3.54
N HIS A 230 26.47 -15.58 -3.43
CA HIS A 230 27.65 -14.99 -4.08
C HIS A 230 27.54 -14.99 -5.61
N ARG A 231 26.88 -16.00 -6.20
CA ARG A 231 26.65 -16.07 -7.67
C ARG A 231 25.81 -14.90 -8.18
N HIS A 232 24.86 -14.42 -7.38
CA HIS A 232 24.02 -13.30 -7.77
C HIS A 232 24.77 -11.97 -7.70
N ARG A 233 25.63 -11.78 -6.70
CA ARG A 233 26.52 -10.61 -6.63
C ARG A 233 27.47 -10.55 -7.84
N GLU A 234 27.92 -11.71 -8.31
CA GLU A 234 28.72 -11.82 -9.52
C GLU A 234 27.95 -11.49 -10.81
N LEU A 235 26.61 -11.53 -10.83
CA LEU A 235 25.82 -11.17 -12.02
C LEU A 235 26.15 -9.75 -12.50
N PHE A 236 26.33 -8.81 -11.59
CA PHE A 236 26.70 -7.44 -11.96
C PHE A 236 28.15 -7.31 -12.43
N ASN A 237 29.02 -8.24 -12.04
CA ASN A 237 30.39 -8.32 -12.57
C ASN A 237 30.38 -8.90 -13.99
N PHE A 238 29.55 -9.91 -14.25
CA PHE A 238 29.39 -10.51 -15.58
C PHE A 238 28.67 -9.59 -16.58
N HIS A 239 27.75 -8.77 -16.08
CA HIS A 239 26.97 -7.81 -16.88
C HIS A 239 27.39 -6.36 -16.58
N SER A 240 28.68 -6.07 -16.67
CA SER A 240 29.25 -4.74 -16.37
C SER A 240 28.67 -3.60 -17.22
N GLN A 241 28.03 -3.93 -18.35
CA GLN A 241 27.32 -2.98 -19.21
C GLN A 241 26.17 -2.27 -18.49
N ILE A 242 25.65 -2.82 -17.38
CA ILE A 242 24.64 -2.16 -16.53
C ILE A 242 25.16 -0.84 -15.92
N PHE A 243 26.49 -0.65 -15.85
CA PHE A 243 27.11 0.59 -15.39
C PHE A 243 27.50 1.53 -16.54
N SER A 244 27.29 1.11 -17.79
CA SER A 244 27.59 1.93 -18.98
C SER A 244 26.84 3.26 -18.97
N ASP A 245 27.39 4.26 -19.67
CA ASP A 245 26.72 5.54 -19.89
C ASP A 245 25.59 5.46 -20.92
N SER A 246 25.62 4.48 -21.84
CA SER A 246 24.52 4.23 -22.78
C SER A 246 23.33 3.60 -22.08
N VAL A 247 22.15 4.20 -22.25
CA VAL A 247 20.88 3.65 -21.73
C VAL A 247 20.59 2.31 -22.40
N GLU A 248 20.84 2.21 -23.70
CA GLU A 248 20.59 1.04 -24.53
C GLU A 248 21.41 -0.16 -24.03
N GLU A 249 22.70 0.03 -23.76
CA GLU A 249 23.56 -1.01 -23.18
C GLU A 249 23.06 -1.47 -21.81
N ARG A 250 22.60 -0.54 -20.96
CA ARG A 250 22.02 -0.88 -19.65
C ARG A 250 20.71 -1.65 -19.79
N VAL A 251 19.84 -1.30 -20.75
CA VAL A 251 18.60 -2.04 -21.02
C VAL A 251 18.91 -3.46 -21.50
N VAL A 252 19.89 -3.63 -22.39
CA VAL A 252 20.33 -4.96 -22.85
C VAL A 252 20.89 -5.78 -21.68
N ALA A 253 21.70 -5.17 -20.81
CA ALA A 253 22.19 -5.81 -19.60
C ALA A 253 21.05 -6.24 -18.67
N PHE A 254 20.07 -5.37 -18.43
CA PHE A 254 18.87 -5.70 -17.65
C PHE A 254 18.08 -6.87 -18.25
N GLN A 255 17.92 -6.93 -19.58
CA GLN A 255 17.25 -8.05 -20.24
C GLN A 255 17.97 -9.38 -20.01
N ARG A 256 19.31 -9.38 -20.04
CA ARG A 256 20.12 -10.57 -19.75
C ARG A 256 20.00 -10.99 -18.29
N ILE A 257 20.20 -10.05 -17.36
CA ILE A 257 20.08 -10.28 -15.91
C ILE A 257 18.69 -10.82 -15.58
N SER A 258 17.63 -10.21 -16.12
CA SER A 258 16.26 -10.62 -15.84
C SER A 258 15.88 -11.97 -16.43
N SER A 259 16.44 -12.34 -17.59
CA SER A 259 16.30 -13.68 -18.17
C SER A 259 16.97 -14.74 -17.30
N GLU A 260 18.20 -14.48 -16.84
CA GLU A 260 18.94 -15.39 -15.95
C GLU A 260 18.21 -15.57 -14.61
N ILE A 261 17.73 -14.48 -14.00
CA ILE A 261 16.93 -14.53 -12.78
C ILE A 261 15.62 -15.28 -13.03
N GLY A 262 14.91 -14.99 -14.12
CA GLY A 262 13.65 -15.65 -14.47
C GLY A 262 13.79 -17.17 -14.61
N SER A 263 14.87 -17.62 -15.25
CA SER A 263 15.19 -19.06 -15.35
C SER A 263 15.51 -19.71 -13.99
N SER A 264 16.07 -18.95 -13.04
CA SER A 264 16.36 -19.45 -11.69
C SER A 264 15.10 -19.58 -10.83
N ILE A 265 14.15 -18.65 -10.97
CA ILE A 265 12.89 -18.63 -10.20
C ILE A 265 11.99 -19.81 -10.58
N SER A 266 11.97 -20.20 -11.86
CA SER A 266 11.17 -21.34 -12.32
C SER A 266 11.70 -22.69 -11.81
N LEU A 267 12.99 -22.77 -11.50
CA LEU A 267 13.66 -23.99 -11.03
C LEU A 267 13.60 -24.17 -9.51
N SER A 268 13.47 -23.09 -8.74
CA SER A 268 13.34 -23.15 -7.28
C SER A 268 12.55 -21.95 -6.75
N PRO A 269 11.44 -22.17 -6.01
CA PRO A 269 10.66 -21.07 -5.42
C PRO A 269 11.31 -20.42 -4.19
N SER A 270 12.43 -20.95 -3.69
CA SER A 270 13.04 -20.56 -2.40
C SER A 270 13.98 -19.33 -2.39
N PRO A 271 14.63 -18.86 -3.48
CA PRO A 271 15.45 -17.64 -3.48
C PRO A 271 14.70 -16.40 -4.02
N ALA A 272 13.36 -16.37 -3.91
CA ALA A 272 12.53 -15.31 -4.48
C ALA A 272 12.86 -13.90 -3.97
N SER A 273 13.31 -13.75 -2.71
CA SER A 273 13.60 -12.43 -2.12
C SER A 273 14.90 -11.81 -2.67
N HIS A 274 16.01 -12.56 -2.69
CA HIS A 274 17.26 -12.06 -3.28
C HIS A 274 17.10 -11.78 -4.78
N SER A 275 16.44 -12.67 -5.52
CA SER A 275 16.12 -12.48 -6.93
C SER A 275 15.31 -11.21 -7.19
N ALA A 276 14.32 -10.93 -6.33
CA ALA A 276 13.53 -9.70 -6.38
C ALA A 276 14.39 -8.45 -6.11
N ALA A 277 15.30 -8.51 -5.14
CA ALA A 277 16.23 -7.42 -4.85
C ALA A 277 17.15 -7.14 -6.04
N MET A 278 17.67 -8.19 -6.69
CA MET A 278 18.52 -8.07 -7.87
C MET A 278 17.80 -7.48 -9.08
N LEU A 279 16.55 -7.93 -9.35
CA LEU A 279 15.70 -7.35 -10.38
C LEU A 279 15.43 -5.86 -10.11
N ALA A 280 15.14 -5.52 -8.86
CA ALA A 280 14.90 -4.14 -8.43
C ALA A 280 16.12 -3.25 -8.67
N LEU A 281 17.30 -3.69 -8.23
CA LEU A 281 18.54 -2.95 -8.41
C LEU A 281 18.88 -2.81 -9.90
N ALA A 282 18.79 -3.89 -10.68
CA ALA A 282 19.04 -3.83 -12.12
C ALA A 282 18.11 -2.83 -12.82
N ALA A 283 16.81 -2.84 -12.51
CA ALA A 283 15.85 -1.87 -13.05
C ALA A 283 16.19 -0.43 -12.65
N PHE A 284 16.61 -0.20 -11.40
CA PHE A 284 17.02 1.12 -10.91
C PHE A 284 18.28 1.63 -11.64
N LEU A 285 19.25 0.75 -11.89
CA LEU A 285 20.50 1.08 -12.58
C LEU A 285 20.29 1.45 -14.06
N VAL A 286 19.30 0.87 -14.73
CA VAL A 286 18.95 1.27 -16.11
C VAL A 286 18.64 2.76 -16.18
N GLY A 287 17.80 3.27 -15.27
CA GLY A 287 17.44 4.68 -15.20
C GLY A 287 18.44 5.55 -14.45
N ARG A 288 19.39 4.94 -13.72
CA ARG A 288 20.20 5.60 -12.68
C ARG A 288 19.31 6.35 -11.66
N GLY A 289 18.12 5.80 -11.40
CA GLY A 289 17.04 6.49 -10.72
C GLY A 289 15.70 5.78 -10.90
N THR A 290 14.61 6.46 -10.51
CA THR A 290 13.27 5.87 -10.46
C THR A 290 12.55 5.76 -11.81
N SER A 291 13.09 6.38 -12.86
CA SER A 291 12.46 6.53 -14.19
C SER A 291 12.08 5.21 -14.86
N HIS A 292 12.75 4.11 -14.49
CA HIS A 292 12.56 2.79 -15.09
C HIS A 292 11.84 1.80 -14.16
N ALA A 293 11.13 2.28 -13.12
CA ALA A 293 10.34 1.43 -12.24
C ALA A 293 9.33 0.54 -13.00
N PHE A 294 8.82 1.02 -14.15
CA PHE A 294 7.88 0.29 -14.99
C PHE A 294 8.45 -1.03 -15.57
N LEU A 295 9.77 -1.19 -15.64
CA LEU A 295 10.40 -2.43 -16.11
C LEU A 295 10.01 -3.63 -15.23
N LEU A 296 9.75 -3.39 -13.95
CA LEU A 296 9.34 -4.41 -12.98
C LEU A 296 7.91 -4.91 -13.20
N ARG A 297 7.07 -4.22 -13.99
CA ARG A 297 5.70 -4.64 -14.28
C ARG A 297 5.65 -6.04 -14.91
N LYS A 298 6.64 -6.39 -15.73
CA LYS A 298 6.78 -7.73 -16.32
C LYS A 298 6.94 -8.84 -15.28
N PHE A 299 7.35 -8.49 -14.06
CA PHE A 299 7.62 -9.43 -12.97
C PHE A 299 6.66 -9.23 -11.79
N ALA A 300 5.61 -8.41 -11.93
CA ALA A 300 4.72 -8.06 -10.81
C ALA A 300 4.05 -9.28 -10.16
N THR A 301 3.76 -10.32 -10.94
CA THR A 301 3.15 -11.56 -10.45
C THR A 301 4.16 -12.54 -9.86
N VAL A 302 5.40 -12.54 -10.36
CA VAL A 302 6.44 -13.54 -10.03
C VAL A 302 7.36 -13.06 -8.91
N ALA A 303 7.70 -11.77 -8.92
CA ALA A 303 8.59 -11.12 -7.97
C ALA A 303 8.02 -9.77 -7.49
N PRO A 304 6.82 -9.74 -6.88
CA PRO A 304 6.17 -8.51 -6.42
C PRO A 304 7.04 -7.72 -5.42
N LEU A 305 7.83 -8.41 -4.60
CA LEU A 305 8.77 -7.80 -3.65
C LEU A 305 9.82 -6.90 -4.33
N ALA A 306 10.05 -7.07 -5.63
CA ALA A 306 11.00 -6.24 -6.37
C ALA A 306 10.61 -4.76 -6.33
N PHE A 307 9.31 -4.42 -6.30
CA PHE A 307 8.90 -3.02 -6.18
C PHE A 307 9.23 -2.42 -4.80
N ALA A 308 9.07 -3.18 -3.72
CA ALA A 308 9.45 -2.72 -2.38
C ALA A 308 10.97 -2.51 -2.27
N TRP A 309 11.76 -3.44 -2.81
CA TRP A 309 13.22 -3.28 -2.93
C TRP A 309 13.59 -2.09 -3.82
N PHE A 310 12.87 -1.84 -4.91
CA PHE A 310 13.10 -0.66 -5.75
C PHE A 310 12.85 0.62 -4.96
N GLY A 311 11.82 0.63 -4.11
CA GLY A 311 11.57 1.69 -3.14
C GLY A 311 12.73 1.90 -2.16
N LEU A 312 13.43 0.83 -1.74
CA LEU A 312 14.64 0.94 -0.92
C LEU A 312 15.80 1.56 -1.70
N ALA A 313 16.03 1.15 -2.95
CA ALA A 313 17.06 1.77 -3.79
C ALA A 313 16.79 3.28 -3.98
N ALA A 314 15.53 3.64 -4.22
CA ALA A 314 15.10 5.03 -4.30
C ALA A 314 15.32 5.78 -2.96
N ALA A 315 15.02 5.14 -1.84
CA ALA A 315 15.24 5.70 -0.50
C ALA A 315 16.73 5.94 -0.20
N LEU A 316 17.59 4.98 -0.54
CA LEU A 316 19.05 5.07 -0.35
C LEU A 316 19.67 6.12 -1.26
N ARG A 317 19.20 6.25 -2.51
CA ARG A 317 19.68 7.29 -3.43
C ARG A 317 19.18 8.69 -3.04
N GLY A 318 18.01 8.76 -2.40
CA GLY A 318 17.35 10.00 -2.02
C GLY A 318 16.84 10.81 -3.22
N PRO A 319 16.41 12.07 -2.99
CA PRO A 319 15.73 12.90 -3.99
C PRO A 319 16.49 13.12 -5.30
N ARG A 320 17.82 12.97 -5.29
CA ARG A 320 18.67 13.10 -6.49
C ARG A 320 18.43 12.02 -7.53
N GLY A 321 17.89 10.87 -7.13
CA GLY A 321 17.57 9.74 -8.02
C GLY A 321 16.11 9.66 -8.41
N TRP A 322 15.27 10.60 -7.97
CA TRP A 322 13.83 10.54 -8.21
C TRP A 322 13.46 11.31 -9.46
N ASP A 323 12.70 10.68 -10.33
CA ASP A 323 11.97 11.39 -11.38
C ASP A 323 10.82 12.23 -10.77
N PRO A 324 10.27 13.21 -11.53
CA PRO A 324 9.22 14.09 -11.01
C PRO A 324 7.96 13.36 -10.55
N ALA A 325 7.61 12.24 -11.19
CA ALA A 325 6.41 11.48 -10.85
C ALA A 325 6.55 10.80 -9.50
N TRP A 326 7.69 10.12 -9.29
CA TRP A 326 8.07 9.49 -8.04
C TRP A 326 8.15 10.51 -6.91
N ALA A 327 8.81 11.64 -7.14
CA ALA A 327 8.98 12.69 -6.14
C ALA A 327 7.63 13.26 -5.67
N ARG A 328 6.69 13.51 -6.60
CA ARG A 328 5.36 14.04 -6.28
C ARG A 328 4.58 13.10 -5.36
N VAL A 329 4.52 11.81 -5.71
CA VAL A 329 3.79 10.82 -4.92
C VAL A 329 4.47 10.62 -3.57
N THR A 330 5.79 10.49 -3.55
CA THR A 330 6.59 10.32 -2.33
C THR A 330 6.34 11.48 -1.36
N LYS A 331 6.28 12.73 -1.85
CA LYS A 331 5.93 13.90 -1.01
C LYS A 331 4.51 13.87 -0.48
N GLY A 332 3.56 13.34 -1.26
CA GLY A 332 2.19 13.13 -0.82
C GLY A 332 2.11 12.13 0.34
N ILE A 333 2.81 11.01 0.23
CA ILE A 333 2.91 9.98 1.28
C ILE A 333 3.64 10.53 2.50
N GLU A 334 4.75 11.25 2.29
CA GLU A 334 5.54 11.86 3.36
C GLU A 334 4.69 12.76 4.26
N ARG A 335 3.80 13.56 3.67
CA ARG A 335 2.86 14.39 4.42
C ARG A 335 1.92 13.58 5.32
N GLN A 336 1.49 12.40 4.89
CA GLN A 336 0.65 11.51 5.71
C GLN A 336 1.45 10.86 6.84
N VAL A 337 2.70 10.46 6.57
CA VAL A 337 3.57 9.86 7.61
C VAL A 337 3.93 10.89 8.69
N ARG A 338 4.15 12.15 8.29
CA ARG A 338 4.56 13.26 9.18
C ARG A 338 3.43 13.88 10.01
N SER A 339 2.18 13.49 9.82
CA SER A 339 1.08 14.12 10.58
C SER A 339 1.31 13.89 12.07
N ALA A 340 1.16 14.95 12.86
CA ALA A 340 1.25 14.86 14.31
C ALA A 340 0.20 13.91 14.90
N PHE A 341 0.43 13.51 16.14
CA PHE A 341 -0.46 12.67 16.91
C PHE A 341 -0.64 13.30 18.29
N HIS A 342 -1.89 13.53 18.68
CA HIS A 342 -2.28 13.92 20.03
C HIS A 342 -3.30 12.91 20.57
N TRP A 343 -3.25 12.62 21.86
CA TRP A 343 -4.13 11.65 22.52
C TRP A 343 -5.60 12.09 22.53
N SER A 344 -5.87 13.39 22.44
CA SER A 344 -7.22 13.94 22.27
C SER A 344 -7.76 13.89 20.84
N ASP A 345 -6.89 13.74 19.82
CA ASP A 345 -7.35 13.72 18.43
C ASP A 345 -8.33 12.55 18.22
N PRO A 346 -9.40 12.74 17.42
CA PRO A 346 -10.33 11.66 17.12
C PRO A 346 -9.61 10.48 16.45
N PRO A 347 -9.97 9.23 16.79
CA PRO A 347 -9.40 8.05 16.14
C PRO A 347 -9.63 8.07 14.62
N ALA A 348 -8.57 7.83 13.85
CA ALA A 348 -8.65 7.74 12.38
C ALA A 348 -8.91 6.31 11.88
N ALA A 349 -9.26 5.38 12.77
CA ALA A 349 -9.47 3.96 12.50
C ALA A 349 -10.91 3.55 12.81
N ASP A 350 -11.36 2.46 12.19
CA ASP A 350 -12.67 1.86 12.45
C ASP A 350 -12.67 1.09 13.78
N ILE A 351 -11.53 0.49 14.11
CA ILE A 351 -11.32 -0.30 15.32
C ILE A 351 -9.88 -0.19 15.85
N CYS A 352 -9.70 -0.21 17.17
CA CYS A 352 -8.36 -0.30 17.75
C CYS A 352 -7.84 -1.74 17.79
N TRP A 353 -6.53 -1.90 18.01
CA TRP A 353 -5.91 -3.23 18.13
C TRP A 353 -6.55 -4.11 19.21
N THR A 354 -6.80 -3.57 20.40
CA THR A 354 -7.34 -4.32 21.55
C THR A 354 -8.68 -4.96 21.22
N GLU A 355 -9.59 -4.18 20.65
CA GLU A 355 -10.92 -4.65 20.28
C GLU A 355 -10.87 -5.59 19.07
N TYR A 356 -10.04 -5.28 18.07
CA TYR A 356 -9.80 -6.17 16.94
C TYR A 356 -9.28 -7.54 17.39
N LYS A 357 -8.24 -7.58 18.24
CA LYS A 357 -7.63 -8.82 18.72
C LYS A 357 -8.62 -9.67 19.51
N TRP A 358 -9.43 -9.03 20.36
CA TRP A 358 -10.49 -9.73 21.07
C TRP A 358 -11.53 -10.33 20.11
N LEU A 359 -12.01 -9.54 19.13
CA LEU A 359 -12.93 -10.04 18.11
C LEU A 359 -12.32 -11.18 17.31
N SER A 360 -11.03 -11.07 16.99
CA SER A 360 -10.36 -12.02 16.14
C SER A 360 -10.14 -13.37 16.81
N ASP A 361 -9.86 -13.37 18.11
CA ASP A 361 -9.67 -14.56 18.93
C ASP A 361 -10.98 -15.26 19.31
N ARG A 362 -12.04 -14.49 19.58
CA ARG A 362 -13.30 -15.05 20.10
C ARG A 362 -14.27 -15.50 19.03
N PHE A 363 -14.21 -14.90 17.84
CA PHE A 363 -15.15 -15.16 16.77
C PHE A 363 -14.43 -15.59 15.50
N SER A 364 -14.81 -16.74 14.96
CA SER A 364 -14.25 -17.28 13.71
C SER A 364 -14.97 -16.79 12.45
N GLY A 365 -16.19 -16.25 12.58
CA GLY A 365 -17.01 -15.78 11.47
C GLY A 365 -16.71 -14.35 11.00
N HIS A 366 -17.00 -14.07 9.73
CA HIS A 366 -16.93 -12.72 9.13
C HIS A 366 -17.92 -11.74 9.77
N GLN A 367 -19.01 -12.27 10.33
CA GLN A 367 -20.09 -11.50 10.98
C GLN A 367 -19.57 -10.58 12.09
N ALA A 368 -18.55 -11.01 12.84
CA ALA A 368 -18.00 -10.23 13.93
C ALA A 368 -17.37 -8.90 13.47
N LEU A 369 -16.83 -8.85 12.25
CA LEU A 369 -16.23 -7.64 11.68
C LEU A 369 -17.21 -6.87 10.77
N SER A 370 -18.34 -7.48 10.36
CA SER A 370 -19.35 -6.82 9.53
C SER A 370 -20.26 -5.87 10.33
N GLU A 371 -20.39 -6.09 11.63
CA GLU A 371 -21.20 -5.24 12.53
C GLU A 371 -20.54 -3.90 12.86
N ILE A 372 -19.21 -3.78 12.65
CA ILE A 372 -18.47 -2.55 12.92
C ILE A 372 -18.80 -1.51 11.85
N ALA A 373 -19.16 -0.29 12.27
CA ALA A 373 -19.30 0.84 11.35
C ALA A 373 -17.94 1.21 10.74
N ARG A 374 -17.88 1.37 9.42
CA ARG A 374 -16.63 1.56 8.67
C ARG A 374 -16.59 2.91 7.99
N LEU A 375 -15.44 3.57 8.03
CA LEU A 375 -15.14 4.80 7.29
C LEU A 375 -15.12 4.56 5.78
N ALA A 376 -14.65 3.38 5.35
CA ALA A 376 -14.56 3.03 3.95
C ALA A 376 -15.30 1.71 3.64
N PRO A 377 -16.09 1.67 2.56
CA PRO A 377 -16.80 0.46 2.17
C PRO A 377 -15.79 -0.63 1.82
N ARG A 378 -16.03 -1.85 2.31
CA ARG A 378 -15.24 -3.08 2.04
C ARG A 378 -13.85 -3.18 2.68
N SER A 379 -13.42 -2.19 3.44
CA SER A 379 -12.17 -2.24 4.20
C SER A 379 -12.40 -1.98 5.68
N LEU A 380 -11.58 -2.58 6.53
CA LEU A 380 -11.49 -2.28 7.94
C LEU A 380 -10.14 -1.63 8.22
N THR A 381 -10.16 -0.43 8.79
CA THR A 381 -8.97 0.30 9.21
C THR A 381 -8.73 0.00 10.69
N ILE A 382 -7.59 -0.60 10.99
CA ILE A 382 -7.20 -0.98 12.35
C ILE A 382 -6.13 0.01 12.83
N GLU A 383 -6.31 0.61 14.00
CA GLU A 383 -5.24 1.30 14.71
C GLU A 383 -4.35 0.26 15.39
N VAL A 384 -3.22 -0.05 14.75
CA VAL A 384 -2.31 -1.13 15.15
C VAL A 384 -1.55 -0.74 16.42
N VAL A 385 -1.08 0.50 16.46
CA VAL A 385 -0.63 1.21 17.65
C VAL A 385 -1.20 2.64 17.56
N PRO A 386 -1.41 3.34 18.68
CA PRO A 386 -1.94 4.70 18.68
C PRO A 386 -1.20 5.61 17.71
N GLY A 387 -1.97 6.21 16.80
CA GLY A 387 -1.46 7.07 15.75
C GLY A 387 -0.89 6.33 14.54
N ALA A 388 -0.87 5.00 14.48
CA ALA A 388 -0.47 4.24 13.29
C ALA A 388 -1.56 3.25 12.88
N THR A 389 -2.20 3.52 11.74
CA THR A 389 -3.31 2.73 11.22
C THR A 389 -2.89 1.91 10.01
N CYS A 390 -3.58 0.78 9.79
CA CYS A 390 -3.44 -0.03 8.59
C CYS A 390 -4.80 -0.50 8.10
N GLN A 391 -5.05 -0.35 6.81
CA GLN A 391 -6.31 -0.68 6.15
C GLN A 391 -6.27 -2.10 5.57
N PHE A 392 -7.22 -2.93 5.95
CA PHE A 392 -7.35 -4.32 5.50
C PHE A 392 -8.61 -4.48 4.66
N ARG A 393 -8.47 -5.05 3.45
CA ARG A 393 -9.61 -5.36 2.59
C ARG A 393 -10.33 -6.61 3.12
N THR A 394 -11.65 -6.56 3.24
CA THR A 394 -12.45 -7.70 3.73
C THR A 394 -12.67 -8.75 2.63
N SER A 395 -12.56 -10.04 2.99
CA SER A 395 -12.56 -11.20 2.07
C SER A 395 -13.89 -11.41 1.33
N GLU A 396 -15.04 -11.02 1.91
CA GLU A 396 -16.36 -11.04 1.24
C GLU A 396 -16.36 -10.24 -0.07
N SER A 397 -15.46 -9.26 -0.19
CA SER A 397 -15.24 -8.47 -1.40
C SER A 397 -14.06 -8.94 -2.26
N ALA A 398 -13.19 -9.79 -1.72
CA ALA A 398 -12.07 -10.37 -2.45
C ALA A 398 -12.56 -11.47 -3.40
N SER A 399 -13.55 -12.28 -3.00
CA SER A 399 -14.08 -13.36 -3.83
C SER A 399 -14.73 -12.89 -5.15
N ARG A 400 -15.41 -11.73 -5.15
CA ARG A 400 -15.98 -11.15 -6.39
C ARG A 400 -14.92 -10.53 -7.29
N HIS A 401 -13.92 -9.85 -6.70
CA HIS A 401 -12.85 -9.24 -7.47
C HIS A 401 -11.84 -10.27 -7.99
N ASP A 402 -11.51 -11.30 -7.20
CA ASP A 402 -10.68 -12.42 -7.67
C ASP A 402 -11.41 -13.24 -8.75
N GLN A 403 -12.74 -13.31 -8.73
CA GLN A 403 -13.51 -13.88 -9.84
C GLN A 403 -13.51 -12.98 -11.08
N GLU A 404 -13.65 -11.66 -10.95
CA GLU A 404 -13.55 -10.72 -12.09
C GLU A 404 -12.11 -10.63 -12.63
N VAL A 405 -11.10 -10.65 -11.76
CA VAL A 405 -9.68 -10.61 -12.12
C VAL A 405 -9.25 -11.94 -12.71
N ARG A 406 -9.68 -13.10 -12.18
CA ARG A 406 -9.44 -14.40 -12.85
C ARG A 406 -10.21 -14.54 -14.16
N ALA A 407 -11.41 -13.94 -14.27
CA ALA A 407 -12.14 -13.88 -15.53
C ALA A 407 -11.48 -12.93 -16.55
N SER A 408 -10.79 -11.88 -16.08
CA SER A 408 -10.05 -10.93 -16.93
C SER A 408 -8.61 -11.38 -17.23
N GLN A 409 -8.01 -12.22 -16.38
CA GLN A 409 -6.68 -12.81 -16.53
C GLN A 409 -6.70 -14.23 -17.14
N ALA A 410 -7.89 -14.75 -17.49
CA ALA A 410 -8.01 -15.83 -18.45
C ALA A 410 -7.55 -15.31 -19.82
N THR A 411 -6.24 -15.39 -20.07
CA THR A 411 -5.51 -15.17 -21.33
C THR A 411 -6.35 -14.65 -22.51
N PRO A 412 -6.57 -13.32 -22.62
CA PRO A 412 -7.16 -12.73 -23.82
C PRO A 412 -6.16 -12.70 -25.00
N GLY A 413 -4.86 -12.86 -24.73
CA GLY A 413 -3.80 -12.80 -25.75
C GLY A 413 -3.73 -14.03 -26.65
N LEU A 414 -3.87 -15.25 -26.10
CA LEU A 414 -3.76 -16.47 -26.90
C LEU A 414 -4.96 -16.62 -27.85
N ASP A 415 -6.18 -16.31 -27.38
CA ASP A 415 -7.38 -16.37 -28.20
C ASP A 415 -7.44 -15.24 -29.25
N GLN A 416 -6.90 -14.05 -28.96
CA GLN A 416 -6.76 -12.99 -29.97
C GLN A 416 -5.67 -13.28 -30.99
N GLU A 417 -4.51 -13.82 -30.58
CA GLU A 417 -3.46 -14.24 -31.51
C GLU A 417 -3.89 -15.41 -32.38
N VAL A 418 -4.61 -16.38 -31.81
CA VAL A 418 -5.20 -17.50 -32.55
C VAL A 418 -6.27 -16.98 -33.52
N ARG A 419 -7.14 -16.05 -33.12
CA ARG A 419 -8.11 -15.41 -34.04
C ARG A 419 -7.43 -14.63 -35.15
N ALA A 420 -6.41 -13.83 -34.84
CA ALA A 420 -5.63 -13.10 -35.84
C ALA A 420 -4.90 -14.05 -36.82
N ALA A 421 -4.38 -15.17 -36.32
CA ALA A 421 -3.77 -16.21 -37.15
C ALA A 421 -4.82 -16.90 -38.06
N PHE A 422 -6.02 -17.18 -37.54
CA PHE A 422 -7.12 -17.73 -38.35
C PHE A 422 -7.62 -16.74 -39.41
N GLU A 423 -7.74 -15.46 -39.08
CA GLU A 423 -8.12 -14.41 -40.04
C GLU A 423 -7.07 -14.26 -41.14
N SER A 424 -5.78 -14.29 -40.78
CA SER A 424 -4.67 -14.28 -41.74
C SER A 424 -4.68 -15.52 -42.66
N LEU A 425 -4.99 -16.70 -42.10
CA LEU A 425 -5.08 -17.95 -42.86
C LEU A 425 -6.29 -17.97 -43.81
N ILE A 426 -7.43 -17.42 -43.40
CA ILE A 426 -8.61 -17.22 -44.25
C ILE A 426 -8.30 -16.22 -45.37
N ALA A 427 -7.62 -15.11 -45.05
CA ALA A 427 -7.21 -14.13 -46.05
C ALA A 427 -6.25 -14.72 -47.09
N LEU A 428 -5.27 -15.53 -46.65
CA LEU A 428 -4.35 -16.25 -47.53
C LEU A 428 -5.05 -17.32 -48.37
N SER A 429 -5.99 -18.07 -47.79
CA SER A 429 -6.81 -19.06 -48.50
C SER A 429 -7.67 -18.42 -49.59
N ASN A 430 -8.33 -17.29 -49.28
CA ASN A 430 -9.11 -16.53 -50.25
C ASN A 430 -8.23 -15.94 -51.37
N LYS A 431 -7.00 -15.52 -51.03
CA LYS A 431 -6.02 -15.03 -52.02
C LYS A 431 -5.53 -16.17 -52.91
N ALA A 432 -5.26 -17.35 -52.37
CA ALA A 432 -4.89 -18.54 -53.12
C ALA A 432 -6.03 -19.00 -54.05
N LYS A 433 -7.27 -19.01 -53.56
CA LYS A 433 -8.46 -19.32 -54.37
C LYS A 433 -8.63 -18.35 -55.54
N ARG A 434 -8.46 -17.04 -55.32
CA ARG A 434 -8.50 -16.03 -56.40
C ARG A 434 -7.37 -16.17 -57.42
N LEU A 435 -6.21 -16.70 -57.01
CA LEU A 435 -5.10 -16.98 -57.92
C LEU A 435 -5.35 -18.26 -58.73
N LEU A 436 -5.99 -19.27 -58.13
CA LEU A 436 -6.41 -20.50 -58.81
C LEU A 436 -7.56 -20.24 -59.79
N ASP A 437 -8.57 -19.46 -59.41
CA ASP A 437 -9.70 -19.06 -60.26
C ASP A 437 -9.26 -18.15 -61.43
N ARG A 438 -8.06 -17.56 -61.38
CA ARG A 438 -7.47 -16.76 -62.46
C ARG A 438 -6.75 -17.61 -63.52
N THR A 439 -6.69 -18.92 -63.35
CA THR A 439 -5.97 -19.84 -64.25
C THR A 439 -6.87 -20.54 -65.28
N GLU A 440 -8.13 -20.14 -65.42
CA GLU A 440 -8.96 -20.53 -66.56
C GLU A 440 -8.97 -19.41 -67.63
N PRO A 441 -8.54 -19.69 -68.89
CA PRO A 441 -8.54 -18.71 -69.95
C PRO A 441 -9.94 -18.62 -70.56
N GLN A 442 -10.72 -17.59 -70.20
CA GLN A 442 -11.89 -17.24 -71.00
C GLN A 442 -11.44 -16.55 -72.30
N THR A 443 -11.61 -17.32 -73.38
CA THR A 443 -11.42 -16.92 -74.75
C THR A 443 -12.69 -16.20 -75.23
N GLY A 444 -12.54 -14.97 -75.74
CA GLY A 444 -13.45 -14.33 -76.70
C GLY A 444 -14.77 -13.73 -76.17
N GLU A 445 -14.92 -12.40 -76.29
CA GLU A 445 -15.81 -11.78 -77.29
C GLU A 445 -15.64 -10.25 -77.34
N GLN A 446 -15.85 -9.70 -78.54
CA GLN A 446 -15.52 -8.36 -78.98
C GLN A 446 -16.65 -7.32 -78.80
N ARG A 447 -16.26 -6.04 -78.91
CA ARG A 447 -17.02 -4.84 -79.38
C ARG A 447 -18.01 -4.19 -78.39
N GLY A 448 -18.08 -2.87 -78.25
CA GLY A 448 -17.45 -1.79 -79.02
C GLY A 448 -17.59 -0.40 -78.35
N LEU A 449 -16.88 0.58 -78.93
CA LEU A 449 -17.03 2.02 -78.71
C LEU A 449 -18.25 2.57 -79.49
N PRO A 450 -18.91 3.65 -79.03
CA PRO A 450 -18.61 5.02 -79.53
C PRO A 450 -18.68 6.10 -78.40
N LEU A 451 -17.75 7.07 -78.33
CA LEU A 451 -17.72 8.44 -78.92
C LEU A 451 -18.79 9.44 -78.42
N GLU A 452 -18.29 10.46 -77.68
CA GLU A 452 -18.61 11.90 -77.55
C GLU A 452 -20.07 12.41 -77.48
N ASP A 453 -20.40 13.26 -76.48
CA ASP A 453 -20.49 14.72 -76.69
C ASP A 453 -20.84 15.60 -75.44
N VAL A 454 -20.25 16.81 -75.42
CA VAL A 454 -20.75 18.12 -74.91
C VAL A 454 -20.77 18.46 -73.38
N ASN A 455 -19.68 19.13 -72.96
CA ASN A 455 -19.59 20.53 -72.43
C ASN A 455 -20.24 20.97 -71.07
N PRO A 456 -19.88 22.15 -70.48
CA PRO A 456 -19.35 22.22 -69.11
C PRO A 456 -19.90 23.32 -68.16
N SER A 457 -19.80 23.11 -66.84
CA SER A 457 -19.73 24.11 -65.73
C SER A 457 -20.93 25.10 -65.57
N PRO A 458 -21.01 26.06 -64.61
CA PRO A 458 -20.17 26.41 -63.45
C PRO A 458 -20.90 26.88 -62.14
N GLY A 459 -20.12 27.07 -61.05
CA GLY A 459 -20.34 28.12 -60.01
C GLY A 459 -21.38 27.85 -58.91
N LYS A 460 -21.35 28.42 -57.70
CA LYS A 460 -20.64 29.54 -57.03
C LYS A 460 -20.82 29.35 -55.50
N SER A 461 -19.80 29.51 -54.65
CA SER A 461 -19.50 30.73 -53.84
C SER A 461 -20.71 31.30 -53.07
N LYS A 462 -20.76 31.44 -51.73
CA LYS A 462 -20.04 32.38 -50.83
C LYS A 462 -20.65 32.17 -49.41
N SER A 463 -19.89 32.06 -48.32
CA SER A 463 -19.30 33.11 -47.46
C SER A 463 -20.26 33.86 -46.50
N LYS A 464 -19.76 34.02 -45.25
CA LYS A 464 -20.00 35.03 -44.19
C LYS A 464 -20.94 34.65 -43.03
N ARG A 465 -20.44 34.55 -41.78
CA ARG A 465 -20.13 35.62 -40.74
C ARG A 465 -21.45 36.10 -40.09
N SER A 466 -21.66 36.28 -38.78
CA SER A 466 -20.78 36.59 -37.64
C SER A 466 -21.55 36.50 -36.30
N SER A 467 -20.83 36.28 -35.19
CA SER A 467 -20.95 36.83 -33.82
C SER A 467 -22.29 37.36 -33.25
N LYS A 468 -22.62 37.04 -31.98
CA LYS A 468 -22.27 37.82 -30.74
C LYS A 468 -23.01 37.32 -29.46
N LYS A 469 -22.24 37.24 -28.36
CA LYS A 469 -22.49 37.52 -26.91
C LYS A 469 -23.94 37.72 -26.41
N SER A 470 -24.25 37.16 -25.22
CA SER A 470 -24.19 37.86 -23.91
C SER A 470 -24.62 37.00 -22.70
N SER A 471 -23.86 37.11 -21.61
CA SER A 471 -24.21 37.08 -20.17
C SER A 471 -25.56 36.54 -19.66
N HIS A 472 -25.50 35.66 -18.66
CA HIS A 472 -25.92 36.00 -17.30
C HIS A 472 -25.05 35.29 -16.25
#